data_AF-A0A286U371-F1
#
_entry.id   AF-A0A286U371-F1
#
_cell.length_a   1.000
_cell.length_b   1.000
_cell.length_c   1.000
_cell.angle_alpha   90.00
_cell.angle_beta   90.00
_cell.angle_gamma   90.00
#
_symmetry.space_group_name_H-M   'P 1'
#
loop_
_entity.id
_entity.type
_entity.pdbx_description
1 polymer ?
#
loop_
_entity_poly.entity_id
_entity_poly.type
_entity_poly.pdbx_seq_one_letter_code
_entity_poly.pdbx_strand_id
1 'polypeptide(L)'
;MLQVWRDAGVVTHVGYIIGFPGDTYDSIMRDVERLKNELPIEFFEFFMMTPLPGSQDHLDNYLKGVPMSKDMNEYDTAHPCMEHPKMSRDELMRAYRDAWKSFYSHRHVETILNRRKDRRRKNIARHMIWFRNAVFIEGLHPFLFGLFRIKGRKRRSPKFRTESIPIYYYRRTWDIVSWLVRTLLMFIELRYLYYKANRDKNNDYMDMAITPELLIKKGIIAEEPASP
;
A
#
# COMPACT_ATOMS: atom_id res chain seq x y z
N MET A 1 -2.69 -6.80 20.37
CA MET A 1 -2.15 -7.93 19.55
C MET A 1 -0.94 -7.52 18.72
N LEU A 2 -1.01 -6.43 17.94
CA LEU A 2 0.10 -5.97 17.08
C LEU A 2 1.38 -5.65 17.86
N GLN A 3 1.24 -5.11 19.10
CA GLN A 3 2.37 -4.88 19.99
C GLN A 3 3.16 -6.17 20.29
N VAL A 4 2.48 -7.30 20.48
CA VAL A 4 3.13 -8.60 20.75
C VAL A 4 4.03 -9.02 19.58
N TRP A 5 3.56 -8.86 18.35
CA TRP A 5 4.36 -9.16 17.15
C TRP A 5 5.54 -8.21 16.99
N ARG A 6 5.34 -6.92 17.29
CA ARG A 6 6.41 -5.93 17.30
C ARG A 6 7.50 -6.28 18.31
N ASP A 7 7.11 -6.61 19.54
CA ASP A 7 8.03 -6.96 20.63
C ASP A 7 8.79 -8.27 20.33
N ALA A 8 8.15 -9.20 19.61
CA ALA A 8 8.80 -10.40 19.07
C ALA A 8 9.72 -10.12 17.85
N GLY A 9 9.85 -8.86 17.41
CA GLY A 9 10.68 -8.47 16.27
C GLY A 9 10.12 -8.90 14.90
N VAL A 10 8.84 -9.23 14.81
CA VAL A 10 8.17 -9.59 13.55
C VAL A 10 7.88 -8.33 12.74
N VAL A 11 7.99 -8.43 11.41
CA VAL A 11 7.60 -7.36 10.48
C VAL A 11 6.17 -7.64 10.05
N THR A 12 5.31 -6.64 10.14
CA THR A 12 3.88 -6.79 9.88
C THR A 12 3.50 -6.17 8.54
N HIS A 13 2.71 -6.93 7.78
CA HIS A 13 2.13 -6.53 6.51
C HIS A 13 0.62 -6.66 6.64
N VAL A 14 -0.12 -5.63 6.22
CA VAL A 14 -1.58 -5.61 6.30
C VAL A 14 -2.17 -5.11 5.00
N GLY A 15 -3.13 -5.86 4.48
CA GLY A 15 -3.98 -5.42 3.37
C GLY A 15 -5.11 -4.54 3.87
N TYR A 16 -5.38 -3.45 3.15
CA TYR A 16 -6.49 -2.53 3.40
C TYR A 16 -7.27 -2.31 2.11
N ILE A 17 -8.56 -2.64 2.10
CA ILE A 17 -9.42 -2.49 0.93
C ILE A 17 -10.10 -1.12 0.97
N ILE A 18 -10.04 -0.39 -0.15
CA ILE A 18 -10.64 0.91 -0.40
C ILE A 18 -11.74 0.77 -1.44
N GLY A 19 -12.83 1.52 -1.29
CA GLY A 19 -13.92 1.59 -2.27
C GLY A 19 -15.11 0.71 -1.91
N PHE A 20 -15.30 0.42 -0.62
CA PHE A 20 -16.56 -0.15 -0.15
C PHE A 20 -17.70 0.86 -0.33
N PRO A 21 -18.97 0.43 -0.45
CA PRO A 21 -20.11 1.31 -0.74
C PRO A 21 -20.28 2.52 0.20
N GLY A 22 -19.78 2.40 1.45
CA GLY A 22 -19.80 3.46 2.44
C GLY A 22 -18.73 4.53 2.26
N ASP A 23 -17.65 4.23 1.54
CA ASP A 23 -16.46 5.05 1.47
C ASP A 23 -16.70 6.37 0.74
N THR A 24 -15.97 7.38 1.17
CA THR A 24 -15.79 8.67 0.51
C THR A 24 -14.30 9.01 0.52
N TYR A 25 -13.87 9.92 -0.35
CA TYR A 25 -12.49 10.41 -0.37
C TYR A 25 -12.00 10.80 1.04
N ASP A 26 -12.79 11.60 1.77
CA ASP A 26 -12.44 12.08 3.10
C ASP A 26 -12.37 10.97 4.16
N SER A 27 -13.27 9.98 4.10
CA SER A 27 -13.21 8.83 5.01
C SER A 27 -11.95 8.01 4.79
N ILE A 28 -11.61 7.73 3.52
CA ILE A 28 -10.42 6.97 3.14
C ILE A 28 -9.16 7.68 3.64
N MET A 29 -9.04 8.99 3.39
CA MET A 29 -7.87 9.74 3.81
C MET A 29 -7.77 9.86 5.33
N ARG A 30 -8.90 9.98 6.03
CA ARG A 30 -8.95 9.95 7.49
C ARG A 30 -8.49 8.60 8.04
N ASP A 31 -8.94 7.51 7.45
CA ASP A 31 -8.54 6.17 7.85
C ASP A 31 -7.04 5.96 7.59
N VAL A 32 -6.51 6.41 6.45
CA VAL A 32 -5.05 6.40 6.20
C VAL A 32 -4.27 7.13 7.30
N GLU A 33 -4.76 8.29 7.78
CA GLU A 33 -4.12 8.96 8.91
C GLU A 33 -4.23 8.17 10.22
N ARG A 34 -5.34 7.47 10.48
CA ARG A 34 -5.45 6.56 11.63
C ARG A 34 -4.46 5.40 11.52
N LEU A 35 -4.40 4.73 10.35
CA LEU A 35 -3.46 3.64 10.10
C LEU A 35 -2.00 4.08 10.38
N LYS A 36 -1.65 5.29 9.98
CA LYS A 36 -0.32 5.88 10.22
C LYS A 36 -0.05 6.12 11.70
N ASN A 37 -1.03 6.61 12.46
CA ASN A 37 -0.81 7.15 13.81
C ASN A 37 -1.13 6.17 14.95
N GLU A 38 -2.03 5.22 14.72
CA GLU A 38 -2.60 4.37 15.77
C GLU A 38 -2.06 2.94 15.71
N LEU A 39 -1.57 2.49 14.54
CA LEU A 39 -1.15 1.09 14.34
C LEU A 39 0.37 0.95 14.18
N PRO A 40 1.03 0.04 14.92
CA PRO A 40 2.46 -0.21 14.79
C PRO A 40 2.76 -1.15 13.61
N ILE A 41 2.34 -0.77 12.41
CA ILE A 41 2.50 -1.57 11.18
C ILE A 41 3.49 -0.88 10.23
N GLU A 42 4.37 -1.67 9.60
CA GLU A 42 5.39 -1.16 8.69
C GLU A 42 4.93 -1.08 7.23
N PHE A 43 4.09 -2.04 6.81
CA PHE A 43 3.66 -2.15 5.41
C PHE A 43 2.14 -2.28 5.33
N PHE A 44 1.52 -1.26 4.73
CA PHE A 44 0.12 -1.29 4.34
C PHE A 44 -0.01 -1.41 2.84
N GLU A 45 -0.75 -2.41 2.40
CA GLU A 45 -1.06 -2.64 1.01
C GLU A 45 -2.49 -2.22 0.74
N PHE A 46 -2.67 -1.15 -0.03
CA PHE A 46 -3.99 -0.67 -0.38
C PHE A 46 -4.49 -1.39 -1.63
N PHE A 47 -5.68 -1.97 -1.54
CA PHE A 47 -6.37 -2.66 -2.61
C PHE A 47 -7.65 -1.90 -2.95
N MET A 48 -8.04 -1.93 -4.22
CA MET A 48 -9.36 -1.51 -4.65
C MET A 48 -10.37 -2.62 -4.35
N MET A 49 -11.56 -2.27 -3.88
CA MET A 49 -12.67 -3.21 -3.80
C MET A 49 -13.01 -3.69 -5.21
N THR A 50 -12.72 -4.94 -5.48
CA THR A 50 -12.88 -5.57 -6.80
C THR A 50 -13.82 -6.77 -6.64
N PRO A 51 -15.07 -6.68 -7.13
CA PRO A 51 -15.94 -7.86 -7.22
C PRO A 51 -15.36 -8.84 -8.24
N LEU A 52 -14.50 -9.76 -7.80
CA LEU A 52 -13.90 -10.77 -8.68
C LEU A 52 -14.99 -11.70 -9.24
N PRO A 53 -14.97 -12.03 -10.54
CA PRO A 53 -15.92 -12.98 -11.11
C PRO A 53 -15.98 -14.29 -10.31
N GLY A 54 -17.17 -14.65 -9.84
CA GLY A 54 -17.41 -15.81 -8.97
C GLY A 54 -17.47 -15.49 -7.47
N SER A 55 -17.16 -14.27 -7.04
CA SER A 55 -17.38 -13.83 -5.66
C SER A 55 -18.85 -13.52 -5.39
N GLN A 56 -19.25 -13.56 -4.11
CA GLN A 56 -20.58 -13.13 -3.69
C GLN A 56 -20.84 -11.67 -4.06
N ASP A 57 -19.83 -10.80 -3.89
CA ASP A 57 -19.95 -9.38 -4.25
C ASP A 57 -20.21 -9.19 -5.75
N HIS A 58 -19.59 -9.99 -6.62
CA HIS A 58 -19.85 -9.96 -8.05
C HIS A 58 -21.27 -10.43 -8.37
N LEU A 59 -21.73 -11.52 -7.75
CA LEU A 59 -23.10 -12.02 -7.93
C LEU A 59 -24.13 -10.97 -7.51
N ASP A 60 -23.96 -10.36 -6.34
CA ASP A 60 -24.87 -9.36 -5.80
C ASP A 60 -24.92 -8.11 -6.70
N ASN A 61 -23.77 -7.62 -7.15
CA ASN A 61 -23.69 -6.48 -8.07
C ASN A 61 -24.33 -6.80 -9.42
N TYR A 62 -24.12 -8.00 -9.95
CA TYR A 62 -24.75 -8.45 -11.19
C TYR A 62 -26.28 -8.51 -11.07
N LEU A 63 -26.81 -9.12 -10.00
CA LEU A 63 -28.26 -9.21 -9.76
C LEU A 63 -28.91 -7.84 -9.56
N LYS A 64 -28.18 -6.88 -8.99
CA LYS A 64 -28.62 -5.48 -8.82
C LYS A 64 -28.47 -4.64 -10.08
N GLY A 65 -27.87 -5.16 -11.14
CA GLY A 65 -27.61 -4.42 -12.38
C GLY A 65 -26.57 -3.30 -12.22
N VAL A 66 -25.67 -3.40 -11.23
CA VAL A 66 -24.60 -2.40 -11.04
C VAL A 66 -23.67 -2.44 -12.26
N PRO A 67 -23.39 -1.29 -12.90
CA PRO A 67 -22.49 -1.26 -14.04
C PRO A 67 -21.07 -1.72 -13.66
N MET A 68 -20.66 -2.84 -14.26
CA MET A 68 -19.33 -3.42 -14.09
C MET A 68 -18.59 -3.46 -15.43
N SER A 69 -17.26 -3.43 -15.36
CA SER A 69 -16.40 -3.44 -16.53
C SER A 69 -16.48 -4.77 -17.27
N LYS A 70 -16.46 -4.69 -18.59
CA LYS A 70 -16.33 -5.85 -19.48
C LYS A 70 -14.88 -6.23 -19.74
N ASP A 71 -13.93 -5.31 -19.48
CA ASP A 71 -12.51 -5.57 -19.67
C ASP A 71 -11.95 -6.27 -18.43
N MET A 72 -11.69 -7.57 -18.56
CA MET A 72 -11.19 -8.40 -17.44
C MET A 72 -9.82 -7.93 -16.93
N ASN A 73 -9.08 -7.12 -17.71
CA ASN A 73 -7.82 -6.53 -17.24
C ASN A 73 -8.02 -5.46 -16.15
N GLU A 74 -9.24 -4.96 -15.95
CA GLU A 74 -9.55 -3.98 -14.89
C GLU A 74 -9.80 -4.64 -13.52
N TYR A 75 -9.95 -5.97 -13.47
CA TYR A 75 -10.16 -6.73 -12.23
C TYR A 75 -8.81 -7.11 -11.58
N ASP A 76 -7.95 -6.12 -11.38
CA ASP A 76 -6.57 -6.30 -10.92
C ASP A 76 -6.33 -5.84 -9.48
N THR A 77 -7.40 -5.52 -8.73
CA THR A 77 -7.36 -4.99 -7.35
C THR A 77 -6.65 -3.64 -7.20
N ALA A 78 -6.34 -2.95 -8.31
CA ALA A 78 -5.72 -1.63 -8.30
C ALA A 78 -6.54 -0.59 -9.09
N HIS A 79 -7.51 -1.02 -9.89
CA HIS A 79 -8.39 -0.17 -10.68
C HIS A 79 -9.87 -0.40 -10.37
N PRO A 80 -10.72 0.64 -10.48
CA PRO A 80 -12.16 0.50 -10.30
C PRO A 80 -12.76 -0.23 -11.50
N CYS A 81 -13.32 -1.41 -11.24
CA CYS A 81 -14.01 -2.23 -12.24
C CYS A 81 -15.55 -2.17 -12.11
N MET A 82 -16.08 -1.40 -11.16
CA MET A 82 -17.53 -1.18 -10.97
C MET A 82 -17.82 0.29 -10.68
N GLU A 83 -19.07 0.72 -10.84
CA GLU A 83 -19.51 2.03 -10.37
C GLU A 83 -19.61 2.09 -8.85
N HIS A 84 -19.00 3.11 -8.26
CA HIS A 84 -19.05 3.36 -6.83
C HIS A 84 -20.24 4.28 -6.51
N PRO A 85 -21.05 4.01 -5.47
CA PRO A 85 -22.31 4.72 -5.23
C PRO A 85 -22.13 6.22 -4.91
N LYS A 86 -20.96 6.62 -4.41
CA LYS A 86 -20.69 8.00 -3.96
C LYS A 86 -19.56 8.72 -4.71
N MET A 87 -18.80 8.02 -5.54
CA MET A 87 -17.58 8.57 -6.14
C MET A 87 -17.51 8.17 -7.60
N SER A 88 -17.04 9.09 -8.44
CA SER A 88 -16.66 8.73 -9.80
C SER A 88 -15.44 7.79 -9.80
N ARG A 89 -15.22 7.07 -10.91
CA ARG A 89 -14.03 6.22 -11.06
C ARG A 89 -12.72 7.01 -10.91
N ASP A 90 -12.68 8.23 -11.43
CA ASP A 90 -11.50 9.10 -11.32
C ASP A 90 -11.26 9.57 -9.88
N GLU A 91 -12.33 9.90 -9.15
CA GLU A 91 -12.25 10.27 -7.75
C GLU A 91 -11.80 9.11 -6.86
N LEU A 92 -12.34 7.90 -7.10
CA LEU A 92 -11.91 6.70 -6.39
C LEU A 92 -10.44 6.35 -6.70
N MET A 93 -10.02 6.47 -7.96
CA MET A 93 -8.60 6.32 -8.33
C MET A 93 -7.70 7.39 -7.71
N ARG A 94 -8.19 8.62 -7.56
CA ARG A 94 -7.48 9.69 -6.86
C ARG A 94 -7.31 9.33 -5.38
N ALA A 95 -8.39 8.93 -4.69
CA ALA A 95 -8.34 8.48 -3.29
C ALA A 95 -7.32 7.34 -3.10
N TYR A 96 -7.37 6.33 -3.98
CA TYR A 96 -6.45 5.20 -3.95
C TYR A 96 -4.98 5.65 -4.10
N ARG A 97 -4.67 6.49 -5.10
CA ARG A 97 -3.30 6.99 -5.32
C ARG A 97 -2.81 7.85 -4.16
N ASP A 98 -3.69 8.66 -3.58
CA ASP A 98 -3.31 9.58 -2.51
C ASP A 98 -3.17 8.85 -1.16
N ALA A 99 -3.89 7.75 -0.93
CA ALA A 99 -3.65 6.82 0.17
C ALA A 99 -2.21 6.26 0.13
N TRP A 100 -1.80 5.72 -1.02
CA TRP A 100 -0.43 5.24 -1.24
C TRP A 100 0.62 6.34 -1.02
N LYS A 101 0.41 7.54 -1.58
CA LYS A 101 1.34 8.66 -1.42
C LYS A 101 1.44 9.17 0.02
N SER A 102 0.32 9.22 0.75
CA SER A 102 0.30 9.67 2.15
C SER A 102 1.04 8.68 3.05
N PHE A 103 0.71 7.39 2.93
CA PHE A 103 1.32 6.35 3.74
C PHE A 103 2.82 6.22 3.43
N TYR A 104 3.21 6.16 2.15
CA TYR A 104 4.62 6.02 1.78
C TYR A 104 5.37 7.34 1.60
N SER A 105 4.83 8.43 2.17
CA SER A 105 5.49 9.74 2.19
C SER A 105 6.83 9.68 2.93
N HIS A 106 7.75 10.58 2.56
CA HIS A 106 9.05 10.73 3.23
C HIS A 106 8.92 10.80 4.75
N ARG A 107 7.99 11.62 5.24
CA ARG A 107 7.74 11.83 6.66
C ARG A 107 7.29 10.54 7.35
N HIS A 108 6.33 9.83 6.78
CA HIS A 108 5.83 8.62 7.43
C HIS A 108 6.82 7.46 7.36
N VAL A 109 7.60 7.35 6.28
CA VAL A 109 8.72 6.40 6.22
C VAL A 109 9.74 6.66 7.31
N GLU A 110 10.08 7.93 7.56
CA GLU A 110 10.95 8.28 8.68
C GLU A 110 10.35 7.83 10.02
N THR A 111 9.05 8.08 10.24
CA THR A 111 8.33 7.60 11.43
C THR A 111 8.42 6.07 11.58
N ILE A 112 8.11 5.30 10.53
CA ILE A 112 8.21 3.83 10.54
C ILE A 112 9.63 3.36 10.89
N LEU A 113 10.65 4.00 10.32
CA LEU A 113 12.05 3.66 10.63
C LEU A 113 12.43 4.04 12.07
N ASN A 114 11.90 5.11 12.63
CA ASN A 114 12.13 5.47 14.04
C ASN A 114 11.41 4.53 15.02
N ARG A 115 10.26 3.96 14.64
CA ARG A 115 9.50 3.00 15.48
C ARG A 115 10.25 1.69 15.73
N ARG A 116 11.17 1.31 14.83
CA ARG A 116 11.88 0.02 14.89
C ARG A 116 13.33 0.22 15.32
N LYS A 117 13.73 -0.44 16.40
CA LYS A 117 15.08 -0.33 16.98
C LYS A 117 15.91 -1.60 16.78
N ASP A 118 15.26 -2.67 16.32
CA ASP A 118 15.89 -3.97 16.15
C ASP A 118 16.63 -4.11 14.80
N ARG A 119 17.39 -5.20 14.66
CA ARG A 119 18.18 -5.53 13.45
C ARG A 119 17.35 -5.56 12.14
N ARG A 120 16.03 -5.75 12.21
CA ARG A 120 15.13 -5.78 11.04
C ARG A 120 14.88 -4.41 10.45
N ARG A 121 15.20 -3.31 11.14
CA ARG A 121 15.06 -1.97 10.57
C ARG A 121 15.78 -1.80 9.24
N LYS A 122 16.96 -2.40 9.07
CA LYS A 122 17.68 -2.42 7.79
C LYS A 122 16.88 -3.14 6.70
N ASN A 123 16.17 -4.21 7.05
CA ASN A 123 15.31 -4.92 6.12
C ASN A 123 14.06 -4.09 5.79
N ILE A 124 13.45 -3.42 6.76
CA ILE A 124 12.32 -2.51 6.54
C ILE A 124 12.74 -1.40 5.58
N ALA A 125 13.88 -0.75 5.79
CA ALA A 125 14.39 0.27 4.88
C ALA A 125 14.59 -0.25 3.45
N ARG A 126 15.08 -1.49 3.27
CA ARG A 126 15.20 -2.12 1.95
C ARG A 126 13.85 -2.40 1.30
N HIS A 127 12.89 -2.94 2.04
CA HIS A 127 11.54 -3.19 1.52
C HIS A 127 10.81 -1.88 1.20
N MET A 128 11.08 -0.81 1.97
CA MET A 128 10.53 0.51 1.67
C MET A 128 10.97 1.05 0.31
N ILE A 129 12.18 0.71 -0.15
CA ILE A 129 12.64 1.02 -1.51
C ILE A 129 11.74 0.30 -2.52
N TRP A 130 11.41 -0.98 -2.32
CA TRP A 130 10.51 -1.73 -3.21
C TRP A 130 9.14 -1.07 -3.32
N PHE A 131 8.50 -0.82 -2.18
CA PHE A 131 7.17 -0.22 -2.12
C PHE A 131 7.14 1.19 -2.72
N ARG A 132 8.11 2.04 -2.38
CA ARG A 132 8.17 3.40 -2.93
C ARG A 132 8.49 3.40 -4.42
N ASN A 133 9.33 2.50 -4.92
CA ASN A 133 9.59 2.40 -6.36
C ASN A 133 8.32 2.00 -7.12
N ALA A 134 7.60 0.99 -6.63
CA ALA A 134 6.34 0.56 -7.23
C ALA A 134 5.34 1.72 -7.33
N VAL A 135 5.13 2.44 -6.22
CA VAL A 135 4.13 3.52 -6.12
C VAL A 135 4.53 4.78 -6.88
N PHE A 136 5.72 5.33 -6.61
CA PHE A 136 6.09 6.68 -7.06
C PHE A 136 6.77 6.70 -8.44
N ILE A 137 7.37 5.58 -8.87
CA ILE A 137 8.14 5.52 -10.12
C ILE A 137 7.37 4.74 -11.19
N GLU A 138 6.94 3.51 -10.89
CA GLU A 138 6.19 2.70 -11.87
C GLU A 138 4.69 2.98 -11.87
N GLY A 139 4.14 3.53 -10.78
CA GLY A 139 2.70 3.74 -10.62
C GLY A 139 1.93 2.41 -10.58
N LEU A 140 2.54 1.36 -10.01
CA LEU A 140 1.99 0.01 -9.91
C LEU A 140 1.77 -0.39 -8.45
N HIS A 141 0.85 -1.33 -8.23
CA HIS A 141 0.76 -2.02 -6.95
C HIS A 141 2.07 -2.77 -6.65
N PRO A 142 2.61 -2.73 -5.41
CA PRO A 142 3.89 -3.37 -5.07
C PRO A 142 4.00 -4.86 -5.39
N PHE A 143 2.88 -5.59 -5.44
CA PHE A 143 2.85 -7.01 -5.82
C PHE A 143 2.84 -7.26 -7.33
N LEU A 144 2.48 -6.25 -8.12
CA LEU A 144 2.58 -6.30 -9.58
C LEU A 144 3.93 -5.75 -10.08
N PHE A 145 4.73 -5.20 -9.16
CA PHE A 145 6.06 -4.68 -9.44
C PHE A 145 7.09 -5.81 -9.49
N GLY A 146 8.15 -5.59 -10.27
CA GLY A 146 9.25 -6.52 -10.46
C GLY A 146 10.57 -5.78 -10.63
N LEU A 147 11.70 -6.51 -10.61
CA LEU A 147 13.03 -5.91 -10.70
C LEU A 147 13.24 -5.09 -11.99
N PHE A 148 12.75 -5.59 -13.12
CA PHE A 148 12.86 -4.92 -14.40
C PHE A 148 11.63 -5.20 -15.26
N ARG A 149 10.98 -4.14 -15.73
CA ARG A 149 9.78 -4.27 -16.56
C ARG A 149 10.15 -4.47 -18.02
N ILE A 150 9.84 -5.65 -18.57
CA ILE A 150 10.04 -5.97 -19.98
C ILE A 150 8.90 -5.35 -20.80
N LYS A 151 9.19 -4.28 -21.55
CA LYS A 151 8.23 -3.63 -22.46
C LYS A 151 8.63 -3.91 -23.91
N GLY A 152 8.08 -4.96 -24.53
CA GLY A 152 8.43 -5.32 -25.91
C GLY A 152 7.66 -4.51 -26.97
N ARG A 153 8.31 -4.16 -28.09
CA ARG A 153 7.70 -3.35 -29.17
C ARG A 153 6.37 -3.91 -29.69
N LYS A 154 6.30 -5.24 -29.87
CA LYS A 154 5.12 -5.95 -30.39
C LYS A 154 4.15 -6.42 -29.29
N ARG A 155 4.55 -6.39 -28.02
CA ARG A 155 3.74 -6.85 -26.87
C ARG A 155 2.93 -5.68 -26.32
N ARG A 156 1.94 -5.22 -27.09
CA ARG A 156 1.06 -4.10 -26.71
C ARG A 156 -0.39 -4.56 -26.72
N SER A 157 -1.24 -3.89 -25.94
CA SER A 157 -2.68 -4.11 -26.02
C SER A 157 -3.17 -3.85 -27.46
N PRO A 158 -4.13 -4.63 -27.98
CA PRO A 158 -4.68 -4.47 -29.33
C PRO A 158 -5.18 -3.05 -29.64
N LYS A 159 -5.54 -2.28 -28.61
CA LYS A 159 -5.99 -0.88 -28.71
C LYS A 159 -4.87 0.08 -29.19
N PHE A 160 -3.60 -0.32 -29.14
CA PHE A 160 -2.46 0.52 -29.52
C PHE A 160 -1.75 0.01 -30.77
N ARG A 161 -1.42 0.93 -31.70
CA ARG A 161 -0.60 0.62 -32.87
C ARG A 161 0.82 0.22 -32.48
N THR A 162 1.43 -0.65 -33.29
CA THR A 162 2.85 -1.00 -33.13
C THR A 162 3.72 0.20 -33.51
N GLU A 163 4.64 0.57 -32.63
CA GLU A 163 5.59 1.66 -32.87
C GLU A 163 6.61 1.30 -33.94
N SER A 164 7.07 2.31 -34.69
CA SER A 164 8.25 2.17 -35.53
C SER A 164 9.48 1.84 -34.67
N ILE A 165 10.45 1.14 -35.25
CA ILE A 165 11.67 0.72 -34.56
C ILE A 165 12.41 1.89 -33.87
N PRO A 166 12.70 3.03 -34.55
CA PRO A 166 13.46 4.11 -33.93
C PRO A 166 12.71 4.78 -32.78
N ILE A 167 11.40 5.03 -32.95
CA ILE A 167 10.56 5.64 -31.91
C ILE A 167 10.52 4.76 -30.66
N TYR A 168 10.37 3.45 -30.86
CA TYR A 168 10.36 2.49 -29.76
C TYR A 168 11.67 2.52 -28.96
N TYR A 169 12.83 2.44 -29.62
CA TYR A 169 14.11 2.41 -28.90
C TYR A 169 14.43 3.74 -28.22
N TYR A 170 14.11 4.88 -28.83
CA TYR A 170 14.26 6.18 -28.17
C TYR A 170 13.43 6.27 -26.89
N ARG A 171 12.12 5.99 -26.98
CA ARG A 171 11.21 5.98 -25.81
C ARG A 171 11.67 4.94 -24.78
N ARG A 172 12.08 3.75 -25.21
CA ARG A 172 12.50 2.68 -24.30
C ARG A 172 13.79 3.01 -23.57
N THR A 173 14.76 3.63 -24.23
CA THR A 173 15.98 4.12 -23.60
C THR A 173 15.65 5.21 -22.58
N TRP A 174 14.76 6.15 -22.93
CA TRP A 174 14.32 7.18 -21.99
C TRP A 174 13.60 6.60 -20.76
N ASP A 175 12.69 5.65 -20.95
CA ASP A 175 12.03 4.91 -19.87
C ASP A 175 13.05 4.29 -18.91
N ILE A 176 14.07 3.61 -19.45
CA ILE A 176 15.11 2.94 -18.66
C ILE A 176 15.98 3.95 -17.91
N VAL A 177 16.44 5.01 -18.59
CA VAL A 177 17.29 6.05 -17.97
C VAL A 177 16.51 6.78 -16.87
N SER A 178 15.27 7.20 -17.15
CA SER A 178 14.39 7.84 -16.16
C SER A 178 14.16 6.93 -14.95
N TRP A 179 13.86 5.65 -15.19
CA TRP A 179 13.68 4.66 -14.12
C TRP A 179 14.96 4.49 -13.28
N LEU A 180 16.13 4.32 -13.92
CA LEU A 180 17.42 4.18 -13.23
C LEU A 180 17.74 5.39 -12.36
N VAL A 181 17.61 6.60 -12.90
CA VAL A 181 17.90 7.84 -12.17
C VAL A 181 16.96 8.00 -10.98
N ARG A 182 15.64 7.83 -11.18
CA ARG A 182 14.65 7.95 -10.10
C ARG A 182 14.86 6.90 -9.01
N THR A 183 15.15 5.65 -9.41
CA THR A 183 15.44 4.56 -8.47
C THR A 183 16.71 4.85 -7.66
N LEU A 184 17.76 5.38 -8.30
CA LEU A 184 19.00 5.78 -7.62
C LEU A 184 18.75 6.90 -6.62
N LEU A 185 18.02 7.95 -7.00
CA LEU A 185 17.65 9.05 -6.09
C LEU A 185 16.86 8.53 -4.89
N MET A 186 15.90 7.64 -5.12
CA MET A 186 15.13 7.00 -4.05
C MET A 186 16.01 6.14 -3.13
N PHE A 187 16.99 5.43 -3.69
CA PHE A 187 17.95 4.66 -2.90
C PHE A 187 18.79 5.57 -1.99
N ILE A 188 19.27 6.70 -2.51
CA ILE A 188 20.02 7.70 -1.76
C ILE A 188 19.15 8.30 -0.65
N GLU A 189 17.90 8.66 -0.97
CA GLU A 189 16.94 9.20 -0.01
C GLU A 189 16.67 8.21 1.14
N LEU A 190 16.41 6.93 0.83
CA LEU A 190 16.15 5.91 1.84
C LEU A 190 17.39 5.57 2.67
N ARG A 191 18.59 5.60 2.07
CA ARG A 191 19.86 5.51 2.80
C ARG A 191 20.00 6.66 3.79
N TYR A 192 19.66 7.89 3.38
CA TYR A 192 19.68 9.05 4.26
C TYR A 192 18.66 8.93 5.39
N LEU A 193 17.42 8.53 5.10
CA LEU A 193 16.39 8.30 6.13
C LEU A 193 16.81 7.21 7.13
N TYR A 194 17.36 6.11 6.63
CA TYR A 194 17.88 5.03 7.47
C TYR A 194 19.03 5.52 8.37
N TYR A 195 19.95 6.34 7.85
CA TYR A 195 21.01 6.96 8.64
C TYR A 195 20.43 7.92 9.69
N LYS A 196 19.53 8.82 9.28
CA LYS A 196 18.90 9.83 10.14
C LYS A 196 18.20 9.19 11.34
N ALA A 197 17.45 8.12 11.10
CA ALA A 197 16.74 7.41 12.15
C ALA A 197 17.69 6.67 13.12
N ASN A 198 18.96 6.41 12.75
CA ASN A 198 19.92 5.58 13.52
C ASN A 198 20.80 6.45 14.43
N ARG A 199 20.55 7.76 14.44
CA ARG A 199 21.23 8.67 15.34
C ARG A 199 20.79 8.40 16.77
N ASP A 200 21.73 8.46 17.71
CA ASP A 200 21.47 8.14 19.12
C ASP A 200 20.31 8.93 19.73
N LYS A 201 20.11 10.17 19.29
CA LYS A 201 18.98 11.02 19.71
C LYS A 201 17.59 10.43 19.43
N ASN A 202 17.47 9.45 18.54
CA ASN A 202 16.21 8.79 18.20
C ASN A 202 16.03 7.45 18.95
N ASN A 203 16.99 7.05 19.79
CA ASN A 203 16.90 5.80 20.56
C ASN A 203 15.72 5.81 21.54
N ASP A 204 15.30 6.99 22.01
CA ASP A 204 14.16 7.17 22.92
C ASP A 204 12.86 7.53 22.19
N TYR A 205 12.81 7.37 20.86
CA TYR A 205 11.60 7.67 20.09
C TYR A 205 10.41 6.84 20.56
N MET A 206 9.29 7.53 20.78
CA MET A 206 7.97 6.99 21.11
C MET A 206 6.88 7.81 20.42
N ASP A 207 5.82 7.14 20.00
CA ASP A 207 4.59 7.75 19.48
C ASP A 207 3.37 6.90 19.90
N MET A 208 2.17 7.38 19.54
CA MET A 208 0.91 6.72 19.88
C MET A 208 0.86 5.26 19.40
N ALA A 209 1.30 4.98 18.17
CA ALA A 209 1.26 3.66 17.56
C ALA A 209 2.10 2.62 18.33
N ILE A 210 3.25 2.99 18.89
CA ILE A 210 4.12 2.07 19.63
C ILE A 210 3.96 2.17 21.16
N THR A 211 3.01 2.97 21.64
CA THR A 211 2.70 3.02 23.07
C THR A 211 2.18 1.67 23.53
N PRO A 212 2.72 1.08 24.61
CA PRO A 212 2.25 -0.21 25.12
C PRO A 212 0.75 -0.18 25.41
N GLU A 213 0.02 -1.19 24.94
CA GLU A 213 -1.38 -1.38 25.33
C GLU A 213 -1.43 -1.55 26.86
N LEU A 214 -2.23 -0.73 27.56
CA LEU A 214 -2.52 -0.98 28.98
C LEU A 214 -3.12 -2.38 29.07
N LEU A 215 -2.47 -3.28 29.80
CA LEU A 215 -2.99 -4.61 30.06
C LEU A 215 -4.35 -4.45 30.76
N ILE A 216 -5.44 -4.58 29.99
CA ILE A 216 -6.77 -4.77 30.58
C ILE A 216 -6.62 -6.02 31.44
N LYS A 217 -6.65 -5.84 32.76
CA LYS A 217 -6.65 -6.96 33.71
C LYS A 217 -7.76 -7.91 33.27
N LYS A 218 -7.39 -9.08 32.76
CA LYS A 218 -8.30 -10.22 32.54
C LYS A 218 -8.78 -10.74 33.90
N GLY A 219 -9.63 -9.96 34.57
CA GLY A 219 -10.30 -10.35 35.79
C GLY A 219 -11.67 -9.72 35.73
N ILE A 220 -12.60 -10.43 35.09
CA ILE A 220 -14.08 -10.46 35.22
C ILE A 220 -14.56 -11.27 33.99
N ILE A 221 -14.25 -12.58 33.90
CA ILE A 221 -15.07 -13.60 33.19
C ILE A 221 -14.80 -14.98 33.83
N ALA A 222 -14.70 -15.02 35.16
CA ALA A 222 -14.65 -16.25 35.93
C ALA A 222 -15.57 -16.08 37.15
N GLU A 223 -16.82 -15.73 36.89
CA GLU A 223 -17.89 -16.12 37.81
C GLU A 223 -18.37 -17.47 37.32
N GLU A 224 -17.99 -18.50 38.06
CA GLU A 224 -18.47 -19.87 37.90
C GLU A 224 -20.01 -19.87 37.94
N PRO A 225 -20.69 -20.67 37.09
CA PRO A 225 -22.08 -20.99 37.34
C PRO A 225 -22.12 -21.89 38.58
N ALA A 226 -22.51 -21.33 39.72
CA ALA A 226 -22.96 -22.13 40.84
C ALA A 226 -24.07 -23.07 40.34
N SER A 227 -23.80 -24.36 40.44
CA SER A 227 -24.73 -25.46 40.19
C SER A 227 -24.58 -26.46 41.33
N PRO A 228 -25.57 -27.34 41.60
CA PRO A 228 -26.92 -27.44 41.01
C PRO A 228 -28.03 -26.84 41.91
#